data_AF-A0A957WUG5-F1
#
_entry.id   AF-A0A957WUG5-F1
#
_cell.length_a   1.000
_cell.length_b   1.000
_cell.length_c   1.000
_cell.angle_alpha   90.00
_cell.angle_beta   90.00
_cell.angle_gamma   90.00
#
_symmetry.space_group_name_H-M   'P 1'
#
loop_
_entity.id
_entity.type
_entity.pdbx_description
1 polymer ?
#
loop_
_entity_poly.entity_id
_entity_poly.type
_entity_poly.pdbx_seq_one_letter_code
_entity_poly.pdbx_strand_id
1 'polypeptide(L)'
;MAYYLVRAQPKPEKLPELNDQLARNAFLDLRPFGQSITKGLTGARWQDDTTVIWEEEDYCSPPLAMERAAVLDDYFDAITVEHVREDEGWARIADLPKVFG
;
A
#
# COMPACT_ATOMS: atom_id res chain seq x y z
N MET A 1 -1.84 3.72 -17.38
CA MET A 1 -1.51 3.77 -15.95
C MET A 1 -0.96 2.43 -15.55
N ALA A 2 0.04 2.39 -14.66
CA ALA A 2 0.65 1.13 -14.25
C ALA A 2 0.08 0.71 -12.90
N TYR A 3 -0.14 -0.59 -12.74
CA TYR A 3 -0.60 -1.18 -11.50
C TYR A 3 0.45 -2.16 -11.01
N TYR A 4 0.71 -2.14 -9.72
CA TYR A 4 1.70 -3.00 -9.09
C TYR A 4 1.10 -3.74 -7.92
N LEU A 5 1.34 -5.04 -7.86
CA LEU A 5 1.16 -5.81 -6.64
C LEU A 5 2.40 -5.58 -5.77
N VAL A 6 2.21 -4.79 -4.72
CA VAL A 6 3.24 -4.39 -3.78
C VAL A 6 3.30 -5.39 -2.65
N ARG A 7 4.51 -5.80 -2.25
CA ARG A 7 4.76 -6.61 -1.05
C ARG A 7 5.76 -5.89 -0.19
N ALA A 8 5.48 -5.79 1.11
CA ALA A 8 6.36 -5.11 2.04
C ALA A 8 6.28 -5.69 3.45
N GLN A 9 7.32 -5.45 4.24
CA GLN A 9 7.34 -5.78 5.66
C GLN A 9 6.93 -4.54 6.46
N PRO A 10 5.81 -4.54 7.19
CA PRO A 10 5.45 -3.39 8.01
C PRO A 10 6.35 -3.28 9.23
N LYS A 11 6.61 -2.04 9.66
CA LYS A 11 7.23 -1.71 10.95
C LYS A 11 6.17 -1.87 12.04
N PRO A 12 6.19 -2.93 12.87
CA PRO A 12 5.06 -3.26 13.74
C PRO A 12 4.68 -2.14 14.71
N GLU A 13 5.67 -1.40 15.20
CA GLU A 13 5.49 -0.26 16.09
C GLU A 13 4.82 0.96 15.43
N LYS A 14 4.81 1.01 14.10
CA LYS A 14 4.20 2.09 13.29
C LYS A 14 2.82 1.75 12.76
N LEU A 15 2.41 0.48 12.78
CA LEU A 15 1.09 0.05 12.29
C LEU A 15 -0.09 0.73 13.02
N PRO A 16 -0.07 0.89 14.36
CA PRO A 16 -1.16 1.61 15.04
C PRO A 16 -1.28 3.07 14.58
N GLU A 17 -0.15 3.75 14.41
CA GLU A 17 -0.12 5.11 13.87
C GLU A 17 -0.68 5.17 12.45
N LEU A 18 -0.27 4.24 11.58
CA LEU A 18 -0.78 4.16 10.21
C LEU A 18 -2.29 3.95 10.16
N ASN A 19 -2.81 3.05 10.99
CA ASN A 19 -4.25 2.79 11.08
C ASN A 19 -5.03 4.06 11.45
N ASP A 20 -4.54 4.82 12.43
CA ASP A 20 -5.16 6.08 12.84
C ASP A 20 -5.12 7.15 11.73
N GLN A 21 -4.02 7.24 10.98
CA GLN A 21 -3.90 8.16 9.84
C GLN A 21 -4.89 7.79 8.73
N LEU A 22 -5.01 6.50 8.40
CA LEU A 22 -5.97 6.00 7.40
C LEU A 22 -7.42 6.25 7.85
N ALA A 23 -7.74 6.00 9.12
CA ALA A 23 -9.07 6.25 9.68
C ALA A 23 -9.49 7.74 9.61
N ARG A 24 -8.51 8.66 9.61
CA ARG A 24 -8.72 10.10 9.49
C ARG A 24 -8.59 10.61 8.05
N ASN A 25 -8.41 9.72 7.07
CA ASN A 25 -8.19 10.07 5.67
C ASN A 25 -6.99 11.01 5.44
N ALA A 26 -5.93 10.88 6.25
CA ALA A 26 -4.83 11.84 6.31
C ALA A 26 -4.05 12.00 4.99
N PHE A 27 -4.11 11.01 4.09
CA PHE A 27 -3.36 11.02 2.84
C PHE A 27 -4.17 11.48 1.62
N LEU A 28 -5.50 11.65 1.73
CA LEU A 28 -6.36 11.95 0.57
C LEU A 28 -5.96 13.23 -0.17
N ASP A 29 -5.47 14.23 0.57
CA ASP A 29 -5.09 15.54 0.01
C ASP A 29 -3.68 15.55 -0.61
N LEU A 30 -2.90 14.46 -0.46
CA LEU A 30 -1.60 14.33 -1.11
C LEU A 30 -1.80 14.20 -2.63
N ARG A 31 -1.00 14.93 -3.41
CA ARG A 31 -1.08 14.89 -4.87
C ARG A 31 0.23 14.39 -5.47
N PRO A 32 0.18 13.61 -6.57
CA PRO A 32 -1.02 13.12 -7.27
C PRO A 32 -1.60 11.81 -6.69
N PHE A 33 -0.94 11.19 -5.71
CA PHE A 33 -1.15 9.79 -5.32
C PHE A 33 -2.00 9.57 -4.06
N GLY A 34 -2.51 10.64 -3.42
CA GLY A 34 -3.18 10.52 -2.12
C GLY A 34 -4.38 9.59 -2.12
N GLN A 35 -5.15 9.58 -3.23
CA GLN A 35 -6.29 8.68 -3.39
C GLN A 35 -5.84 7.24 -3.62
N SER A 36 -4.84 7.02 -4.50
CA SER A 36 -4.33 5.67 -4.80
C SER A 36 -3.73 5.02 -3.56
N ILE A 37 -2.81 5.71 -2.87
CA ILE A 37 -2.17 5.16 -1.66
C ILE A 37 -3.17 4.90 -0.53
N THR A 38 -4.19 5.75 -0.37
CA THR A 38 -5.23 5.52 0.64
C THR A 38 -6.03 4.26 0.29
N LYS A 39 -6.42 4.09 -0.97
CA LYS A 39 -7.11 2.87 -1.46
C LYS A 39 -6.22 1.63 -1.28
N GLY A 40 -4.95 1.71 -1.67
CA GLY A 40 -3.96 0.65 -1.53
C GLY A 40 -3.83 0.19 -0.09
N LEU A 41 -3.52 1.10 0.82
CA LEU A 41 -3.27 0.78 2.22
C LEU A 41 -4.52 0.34 2.98
N THR A 42 -5.68 0.97 2.78
CA THR A 42 -6.96 0.49 3.38
C THR A 42 -7.38 -0.87 2.82
N GLY A 43 -6.93 -1.20 1.60
CA GLY A 43 -7.09 -2.49 0.96
C GLY A 43 -6.01 -3.51 1.30
N ALA A 44 -5.01 -3.18 2.10
CA ALA A 44 -3.88 -4.06 2.34
C ALA A 44 -4.28 -5.36 3.06
N ARG A 45 -3.58 -6.44 2.73
CA ARG A 45 -3.82 -7.80 3.23
C ARG A 45 -2.56 -8.43 3.80
N TRP A 46 -2.70 -9.24 4.84
CA TRP A 46 -1.61 -10.07 5.34
C TRP A 46 -1.45 -11.31 4.46
N GLN A 47 -0.26 -11.50 3.89
CA GLN A 47 0.12 -12.77 3.26
C GLN A 47 0.51 -13.81 4.32
N ASP A 48 1.22 -13.35 5.35
CA ASP A 48 1.69 -14.10 6.51
C ASP A 48 1.88 -13.12 7.69
N ASP A 49 2.46 -13.58 8.79
CA ASP A 49 2.67 -12.79 10.02
C ASP A 49 3.59 -11.56 9.84
N THR A 50 4.33 -11.49 8.73
CA THR A 50 5.39 -10.50 8.49
C THR A 50 5.25 -9.73 7.18
N THR A 51 4.40 -10.19 6.27
CA THR A 51 4.31 -9.64 4.91
C THR A 51 2.92 -9.10 4.63
N VAL A 52 2.87 -7.84 4.18
CA VAL A 52 1.67 -7.14 3.73
C VAL A 52 1.69 -7.00 2.22
N ILE A 53 0.53 -7.21 1.59
CA ILE A 53 0.32 -7.08 0.14
C ILE A 53 -0.84 -6.14 -0.16
N TRP A 54 -0.67 -5.29 -1.18
CA TRP A 54 -1.76 -4.50 -1.78
C TRP A 54 -1.50 -4.25 -3.27
N GLU A 55 -2.53 -3.90 -4.02
CA GLU A 55 -2.36 -3.34 -5.36
C GLU A 55 -2.29 -1.82 -5.28
N GLU A 56 -1.34 -1.22 -6.00
CA GLU A 56 -1.12 0.22 -6.04
C GLU A 56 -1.20 0.74 -7.47
N GLU A 57 -1.93 1.83 -7.64
CA GLU A 57 -2.01 2.58 -8.88
C GLU A 57 -0.90 3.64 -8.88
N ASP A 58 -0.02 3.61 -9.87
CA ASP A 58 1.18 4.44 -9.90
C ASP A 58 1.40 5.14 -11.25
N TYR A 59 1.93 6.36 -11.13
CA TYR A 59 2.19 7.30 -12.20
C TYR A 59 3.70 7.60 -12.36
N CYS A 60 4.54 7.04 -11.49
CA CYS A 60 5.97 7.32 -11.42
C CYS A 60 6.82 6.40 -12.30
N SER A 61 8.05 6.84 -12.57
CA SER A 61 9.15 6.01 -13.05
C SER A 61 10.44 6.51 -12.39
N PRO A 62 11.09 5.73 -11.49
CA PRO A 62 10.78 4.35 -11.08
C PRO A 62 9.47 4.25 -10.27
N PRO A 63 8.88 3.04 -10.16
CA PRO A 63 7.58 2.88 -9.52
C PRO A 63 7.58 3.31 -8.05
N LEU A 64 6.46 3.88 -7.61
CA LEU A 64 6.16 4.32 -6.24
C LEU A 64 7.09 5.41 -5.69
N ALA A 65 7.83 6.12 -6.53
CA ALA A 65 8.87 7.04 -6.05
C ALA A 65 8.32 8.13 -5.11
N MET A 66 7.13 8.66 -5.39
CA MET A 66 6.53 9.73 -4.58
C MET A 66 5.86 9.18 -3.31
N GLU A 67 5.17 8.07 -3.45
CA GLU A 67 4.49 7.32 -2.39
C GLU A 67 5.50 6.85 -1.34
N ARG A 68 6.64 6.32 -1.78
CA ARG A 68 7.75 5.89 -0.91
C ARG A 68 8.33 7.04 -0.11
N ALA A 69 8.68 8.13 -0.80
CA ALA A 69 9.31 9.28 -0.16
C ALA A 69 8.39 10.01 0.83
N ALA A 70 7.07 9.98 0.60
CA ALA A 70 6.11 10.71 1.41
C ALA A 70 5.45 9.87 2.52
N VAL A 71 5.31 8.56 2.32
CA VAL A 71 4.53 7.70 3.21
C VAL A 71 5.18 6.32 3.38
N LEU A 72 5.37 5.54 2.31
CA LEU A 72 5.60 4.09 2.46
C LEU A 72 6.89 3.77 3.22
N ASP A 73 7.97 4.52 3.01
CA ASP A 73 9.25 4.24 3.69
C ASP A 73 9.22 4.52 5.20
N ASP A 74 8.25 5.31 5.69
CA ASP A 74 8.07 5.54 7.13
C ASP A 74 7.42 4.35 7.84
N TYR A 75 6.63 3.55 7.12
CA TYR A 75 5.82 2.47 7.67
C TYR A 75 6.25 1.07 7.26
N PHE A 76 6.99 0.95 6.16
CA PHE A 76 7.33 -0.33 5.57
C PHE A 76 8.80 -0.41 5.19
N ASP A 77 9.34 -1.63 5.28
CA ASP A 77 10.66 -2.03 4.79
C ASP A 77 10.50 -3.10 3.70
N ALA A 78 11.61 -3.41 3.02
CA ALA A 78 11.67 -4.49 2.01
C ALA A 78 10.57 -4.40 0.93
N ILE A 79 10.19 -3.19 0.51
CA ILE A 79 9.17 -2.96 -0.50
C ILE A 79 9.63 -3.54 -1.84
N THR A 80 8.81 -4.42 -2.41
CA THR A 80 8.98 -4.97 -3.76
C THR A 80 7.71 -4.81 -4.57
N VAL A 81 7.84 -4.69 -5.89
CA VAL A 81 6.72 -4.47 -6.81
C VAL A 81 6.71 -5.50 -7.93
N GLU A 82 5.53 -5.97 -8.27
CA GLU A 82 5.26 -6.84 -9.41
C GLU A 82 4.22 -6.15 -10.30
N HIS A 83 4.53 -5.93 -11.58
CA HIS A 83 3.57 -5.32 -12.49
C HIS A 83 2.37 -6.26 -12.73
N VAL A 84 1.15 -5.74 -12.59
CA VAL A 84 -0.10 -6.46 -12.79
C VAL A 84 -1.05 -5.64 -13.67
N ARG A 85 -2.14 -6.26 -14.14
CA ARG A 85 -3.26 -5.49 -14.69
C ARG A 85 -4.07 -4.86 -13.55
N GLU A 86 -4.82 -3.82 -13.87
CA GLU A 86 -5.82 -3.27 -12.95
C GLU A 86 -6.72 -4.39 -12.40
N ASP A 87 -6.97 -4.37 -11.09
CA ASP A 87 -7.76 -5.32 -10.32
C ASP A 87 -7.23 -6.76 -10.26
N GLU A 88 -6.17 -7.09 -10.99
CA GLU A 88 -5.57 -8.43 -10.96
C GLU A 88 -4.89 -8.70 -9.60
N GLY A 89 -4.21 -7.71 -9.03
CA GLY A 89 -3.61 -7.80 -7.70
C GLY A 89 -4.69 -7.96 -6.62
N TRP A 90 -5.75 -7.15 -6.68
CA TRP A 90 -6.90 -7.29 -5.78
C TRP A 90 -7.55 -8.66 -5.85
N ALA A 91 -7.75 -9.21 -7.05
CA ALA A 91 -8.30 -10.56 -7.23
C ALA A 91 -7.41 -11.65 -6.60
N ARG A 92 -6.08 -11.52 -6.70
CA ARG A 92 -5.12 -12.48 -6.13
C ARG A 92 -5.13 -12.51 -4.60
N ILE A 93 -5.45 -11.38 -3.95
CA ILE A 93 -5.39 -11.25 -2.48
C ILE A 93 -6.77 -11.18 -1.82
N ALA A 94 -7.85 -11.43 -2.56
CA ALA A 94 -9.22 -11.22 -2.09
C ALA A 94 -9.55 -12.02 -0.82
N ASP A 95 -9.04 -13.25 -0.71
CA ASP A 95 -9.30 -14.18 0.40
C ASP A 95 -8.35 -13.99 1.61
N LEU A 96 -7.37 -13.09 1.50
CA LEU A 96 -6.43 -12.81 2.58
C LEU A 96 -7.07 -11.88 3.63
N PRO A 97 -6.67 -12.00 4.91
CA PRO A 97 -7.19 -11.14 5.97
C PRO A 97 -6.70 -9.69 5.82
N LYS A 98 -7.57 -8.74 6.14
CA LYS A 98 -7.22 -7.30 6.12
C LYS A 98 -6.19 -6.95 7.18
N VAL A 99 -5.32 -5.99 6.85
CA VAL A 99 -4.40 -5.40 7.83
C VAL A 99 -5.11 -4.39 8.72
N PHE A 100 -5.92 -3.53 8.11
CA PHE A 100 -6.64 -2.46 8.77
C PHE A 100 -8.15 -2.69 8.62
N GLY A 101 -8.90 -2.38 9.68
CA GLY A 101 -10.34 -2.64 9.75
C GLY A 101 -10.91 -2.26 11.11
#